data_AF-A0A7Z0EBC0-F1
#
_entry.id   AF-A0A7Z0EBC0-F1
#
_cell.length_a   1.000
_cell.length_b   1.000
_cell.length_c   1.000
_cell.angle_alpha   90.00
_cell.angle_beta   90.00
_cell.angle_gamma   90.00
#
_symmetry.space_group_name_H-M   'P 1'
#
loop_
_entity.id
_entity.type
_entity.pdbx_description
1 polymer ?
#
loop_
_entity_poly.entity_id
_entity_poly.type
_entity_poly.pdbx_seq_one_letter_code
_entity_poly.pdbx_strand_id
1 'polypeptide(L)'
;MSENQADPRSVFVIHGRNEPARKGLFDFLRAIGLSPIEWSEAISMTGSASPYIGDVLDAVFRRAQAVVVLQTPDDVAHLHESLTYPGDPETQPQMQPRPNVLYEAGMAMGRSPDRTVIVELGQVKVFSDIHGRHAVRLDNSVAKRQDLATRLRNAGCAVKLDGTDWHEAGDLTPPRPPGGGLPLGRKLPSSQSSGLPRLAARLHERGGNKLSDVIVTNHGPGTVYELMAEPIDPDDMLRSSDELPVPQLPAGKSVGHVPLSGGVSQHRAGQLF
;
A
#
# COMPACT_ATOMS: atom_id res chain seq x y z
N MET A 1 48.55 14.36 -2.49
CA MET A 1 47.29 14.01 -3.15
C MET A 1 46.20 14.33 -2.16
N SER A 2 45.52 15.47 -2.28
CA SER A 2 44.38 15.78 -1.41
C SER A 2 43.23 14.87 -1.83
N GLU A 3 42.80 13.97 -0.94
CA GLU A 3 41.50 13.33 -1.09
C GLU A 3 40.47 14.43 -1.31
N ASN A 4 39.74 14.35 -2.43
CA ASN A 4 38.69 15.30 -2.75
C ASN A 4 37.53 15.05 -1.78
N GLN A 5 37.63 15.64 -0.59
CA GLN A 5 36.64 15.51 0.47
C GLN A 5 35.31 16.05 -0.07
N ALA A 6 34.25 15.22 -0.01
CA ALA A 6 32.91 15.62 -0.44
C ALA A 6 32.53 16.95 0.24
N ASP A 7 31.95 17.90 -0.51
CA ASP A 7 31.47 19.17 0.09
C ASP A 7 30.43 18.80 1.16
N PRO A 8 30.69 19.12 2.45
CA PRO A 8 29.80 18.73 3.54
C PRO A 8 28.42 19.41 3.45
N ARG A 9 28.23 20.37 2.55
CA ARG A 9 26.92 20.99 2.28
C ARG A 9 26.15 20.26 1.19
N SER A 10 26.80 19.44 0.37
CA SER A 10 26.18 18.79 -0.79
C SER A 10 25.21 17.70 -0.34
N VAL A 11 23.95 17.80 -0.72
CA VAL A 11 22.91 16.81 -0.39
C VAL A 11 22.19 16.41 -1.67
N PHE A 12 21.94 15.12 -1.85
CA PHE A 12 21.07 14.67 -2.94
C PHE A 12 19.68 14.35 -2.41
N VAL A 13 18.65 14.68 -3.17
CA VAL A 13 17.26 14.40 -2.79
C VAL A 13 16.64 13.45 -3.81
N ILE A 14 16.29 12.25 -3.35
CA ILE A 14 15.42 11.32 -4.09
C ILE A 14 13.98 11.73 -3.79
N HIS A 15 13.19 12.02 -4.82
CA HIS A 15 11.80 12.46 -4.65
C HIS A 15 10.91 11.98 -5.80
N GLY A 16 9.59 12.00 -5.55
CA GLY A 16 8.58 11.68 -6.54
C GLY A 16 8.16 12.87 -7.41
N ARG A 17 6.90 12.90 -7.82
CA ARG A 17 6.29 13.94 -8.66
C ARG A 17 5.62 15.06 -7.88
N ASN A 18 5.63 15.01 -6.55
CA ASN A 18 5.12 16.09 -5.71
C ASN A 18 6.08 17.30 -5.69
N GLU A 19 5.98 18.14 -6.73
CA GLU A 19 6.81 19.34 -6.90
C GLU A 19 6.71 20.34 -5.74
N PRO A 20 5.52 20.63 -5.17
CA PRO A 20 5.43 21.48 -3.98
C PRO A 20 6.26 20.96 -2.81
N ALA A 21 6.16 19.66 -2.49
CA ALA A 21 6.93 19.03 -1.43
C ALA A 21 8.45 19.10 -1.69
N ARG A 22 8.85 18.80 -2.93
CA ARG A 22 10.26 18.90 -3.34
C ARG A 22 10.78 20.32 -3.16
N LYS A 23 10.05 21.33 -3.67
CA LYS A 23 10.45 22.74 -3.56
C LYS A 23 10.56 23.16 -2.10
N GLY A 24 9.58 22.82 -1.26
CA GLY A 24 9.59 23.12 0.16
C GLY A 24 10.80 22.52 0.87
N LEU A 25 11.14 21.26 0.58
CA LEU A 25 12.33 20.62 1.13
C LEU A 25 13.63 21.30 0.65
N PHE A 26 13.72 21.66 -0.63
CA PHE A 26 14.90 22.34 -1.16
C PHE A 26 15.10 23.73 -0.53
N ASP A 27 14.02 24.48 -0.34
CA ASP A 27 14.06 25.80 0.31
C ASP A 27 14.50 25.66 1.77
N PHE A 28 13.99 24.66 2.50
CA PHE A 28 14.44 24.33 3.85
C PHE A 28 15.93 23.96 3.90
N LEU A 29 16.38 23.03 3.04
CA LEU A 29 17.78 22.59 2.98
C LEU A 29 18.73 23.77 2.72
N ARG A 30 18.37 24.67 1.81
CA ARG A 30 19.13 25.89 1.53
C ARG A 30 19.16 26.84 2.72
N ALA A 31 18.03 27.01 3.42
CA ALA A 31 17.95 27.85 4.60
C ALA A 31 18.84 27.37 5.77
N ILE A 32 19.05 26.06 5.89
CA ILE A 32 19.98 25.48 6.87
C ILE A 32 21.41 25.35 6.33
N GLY A 33 21.75 26.04 5.25
CA GLY A 33 23.12 26.16 4.71
C GLY A 33 23.57 25.00 3.83
N LEU A 34 22.67 24.10 3.42
CA LEU A 34 22.98 22.97 2.54
C LEU A 34 22.70 23.30 1.07
N SER A 35 23.34 22.54 0.18
CA SER A 35 23.24 22.70 -1.27
C SER A 35 22.61 21.43 -1.87
N PRO A 36 21.28 21.38 -2.03
CA PRO A 36 20.63 20.26 -2.67
C PRO A 36 21.03 20.18 -4.15
N ILE A 37 21.58 19.05 -4.58
CA ILE A 37 21.97 18.74 -5.95
C ILE A 37 20.69 18.58 -6.79
N GLU A 38 20.59 19.35 -7.86
CA GLU A 38 19.49 19.23 -8.82
C GLU A 38 19.74 18.07 -9.80
N TRP A 39 18.67 17.52 -10.37
CA TRP A 39 18.77 16.36 -11.27
C TRP A 39 19.67 16.63 -12.50
N SER A 40 19.59 17.83 -13.08
CA SER A 40 20.44 18.26 -14.20
C SER A 40 21.93 18.33 -13.82
N GLU A 41 22.21 18.75 -12.59
CA GLU A 41 23.56 18.77 -12.03
C GLU A 41 24.06 17.33 -11.83
N ALA A 42 23.23 16.45 -11.27
CA ALA A 42 23.53 15.03 -11.10
C ALA A 42 23.83 14.33 -12.45
N ILE A 43 23.07 14.63 -13.51
CA ILE A 43 23.39 14.15 -14.87
C ILE A 43 24.75 14.69 -15.31
N SER A 44 24.99 15.99 -15.16
CA SER A 44 26.25 16.63 -15.57
C SER A 44 27.46 16.02 -14.86
N MET A 45 27.29 15.60 -13.61
CA MET A 45 28.32 14.91 -12.81
C MET A 45 28.79 13.56 -13.41
N THR A 46 28.01 12.96 -14.31
CA THR A 46 28.37 11.73 -15.02
C THR A 46 29.34 11.97 -16.18
N GLY A 47 29.38 13.20 -16.73
CA GLY A 47 30.11 13.51 -17.96
C GLY A 47 29.53 12.89 -19.23
N SER A 48 28.36 12.23 -19.15
CA SER A 48 27.65 11.66 -20.29
C SER A 48 26.46 12.54 -20.67
N ALA A 49 26.20 12.67 -21.98
CA ALA A 49 25.00 13.36 -22.48
C ALA A 49 23.71 12.57 -22.21
N SER A 50 23.81 11.25 -22.04
CA SER A 50 22.66 10.36 -21.78
C SER A 50 23.09 9.19 -20.88
N PRO A 51 23.37 9.44 -19.59
CA PRO A 51 23.78 8.41 -18.66
C PRO A 51 22.63 7.44 -18.33
N TYR A 52 22.98 6.22 -17.95
CA TYR A 52 22.03 5.34 -17.29
C TYR A 52 21.71 5.88 -15.88
N ILE A 53 20.50 5.63 -15.36
CA ILE A 53 20.07 6.12 -14.04
C ILE A 53 21.05 5.70 -12.93
N GLY A 54 21.58 4.46 -13.01
CA GLY A 54 22.57 3.96 -12.07
C GLY A 54 23.87 4.77 -12.09
N ASP A 55 24.31 5.25 -13.26
CA ASP A 55 25.54 6.06 -13.39
C ASP A 55 25.37 7.42 -12.70
N VAL A 56 24.18 8.02 -12.81
CA VAL A 56 23.83 9.28 -12.14
C VAL A 56 23.87 9.09 -10.63
N LEU A 57 23.23 8.03 -10.13
CA LEU A 57 23.21 7.72 -8.70
C LEU A 57 24.60 7.41 -8.17
N ASP A 58 25.40 6.65 -8.90
CA ASP A 58 26.80 6.38 -8.55
C ASP A 58 27.65 7.65 -8.50
N ALA A 59 27.48 8.56 -9.47
CA ALA A 59 28.17 9.84 -9.50
C ALA A 59 27.81 10.71 -8.31
N VAL A 60 26.53 10.72 -7.95
CA VAL A 60 25.99 11.46 -6.80
C VAL A 60 26.45 10.85 -5.49
N PHE A 61 26.36 9.53 -5.32
CA PHE A 61 26.80 8.85 -4.09
C PHE A 61 28.31 9.01 -3.85
N ARG A 62 29.13 9.33 -4.85
CA ARG A 62 30.53 9.68 -4.59
C ARG A 62 30.74 11.12 -4.09
N ARG A 63 29.81 12.04 -4.37
CA ARG A 63 30.01 13.49 -4.20
C ARG A 63 29.11 14.14 -3.15
N ALA A 64 27.88 13.64 -2.98
CA ALA A 64 26.96 14.14 -1.96
C ALA A 64 27.44 13.70 -0.58
N GLN A 65 27.36 14.58 0.42
CA GLN A 65 27.61 14.24 1.82
C GLN A 65 26.49 13.37 2.39
N ALA A 66 25.24 13.68 2.05
CA ALA A 66 24.07 12.90 2.47
C ALA A 66 23.06 12.73 1.33
N VAL A 67 22.20 11.72 1.47
CA VAL A 67 21.06 11.46 0.60
C VAL A 67 19.79 11.57 1.42
N VAL A 68 18.86 12.40 0.98
CA VAL A 68 17.53 12.53 1.57
C VAL A 68 16.54 11.81 0.67
N VAL A 69 15.81 10.85 1.23
CA VAL A 69 14.70 10.18 0.54
C VAL A 69 13.41 10.86 0.98
N LEU A 70 12.83 11.68 0.10
CA LEU A 70 11.55 12.33 0.32
C LEU A 70 10.41 11.42 -0.15
N GLN A 71 9.73 10.80 0.82
CA GLN A 71 8.57 9.95 0.63
C GLN A 71 7.30 10.79 0.75
N THR A 72 6.57 10.90 -0.37
CA THR A 72 5.26 11.55 -0.46
C THR A 72 4.21 10.55 -0.95
N PRO A 73 2.92 10.77 -0.63
CA PRO A 73 1.81 9.96 -1.10
C PRO A 73 1.53 10.26 -2.59
N ASP A 74 2.33 9.68 -3.48
CA ASP A 74 2.28 9.96 -4.91
C ASP A 74 1.42 8.95 -5.70
N ASP A 75 1.59 7.66 -5.39
CA ASP A 75 0.87 6.58 -6.07
C ASP A 75 -0.12 5.92 -5.10
N VAL A 76 -1.22 5.40 -5.66
CA VAL A 76 -2.17 4.54 -4.94
C VAL A 76 -1.81 3.08 -5.20
N ALA A 77 -1.68 2.29 -4.14
CA ALA A 77 -1.47 0.85 -4.20
C ALA A 77 -2.43 0.08 -3.28
N HIS A 78 -2.64 -1.18 -3.63
CA HIS A 78 -3.33 -2.16 -2.82
C HIS A 78 -2.76 -3.53 -3.19
N LEU A 79 -2.74 -4.44 -2.23
CA LEU A 79 -2.40 -5.84 -2.45
C LEU A 79 -3.47 -6.46 -3.35
N HIS A 80 -3.02 -7.33 -4.26
CA HIS A 80 -3.91 -8.09 -5.11
C HIS A 80 -4.84 -8.95 -4.25
N GLU A 81 -6.15 -8.91 -4.51
CA GLU A 81 -7.14 -9.52 -3.62
C GLU A 81 -6.97 -11.04 -3.49
N SER A 82 -6.46 -11.73 -4.51
CA SER A 82 -6.21 -13.18 -4.42
C SER A 82 -5.02 -13.54 -3.51
N LEU A 83 -4.24 -12.56 -3.05
CA LEU A 83 -3.08 -12.75 -2.16
C LEU A 83 -3.39 -12.32 -0.73
N THR A 84 -4.67 -12.11 -0.42
CA THR A 84 -5.13 -11.51 0.83
C THR A 84 -5.85 -12.52 1.72
N TYR A 85 -6.13 -12.11 2.96
CA TYR A 85 -7.04 -12.79 3.87
C TYR A 85 -8.30 -11.93 4.14
N PRO A 86 -9.42 -12.53 4.56
CA PRO A 86 -10.62 -11.75 4.91
C PRO A 86 -10.31 -10.65 5.94
N GLY A 87 -10.60 -9.40 5.58
CA GLY A 87 -10.39 -8.24 6.45
C GLY A 87 -8.99 -7.60 6.39
N ASP A 88 -8.11 -8.06 5.50
CA ASP A 88 -6.78 -7.50 5.33
C ASP A 88 -6.82 -6.03 4.84
N PRO A 89 -6.26 -5.07 5.62
CA PRO A 89 -6.23 -3.67 5.25
C PRO A 89 -5.40 -3.40 3.99
N GLU A 90 -4.52 -4.32 3.59
CA GLU A 90 -3.70 -4.19 2.38
C GLU A 90 -4.53 -4.19 1.09
N THR A 91 -5.78 -4.68 1.13
CA THR A 91 -6.72 -4.61 -0.02
C THR A 91 -7.33 -3.23 -0.22
N GLN A 92 -7.23 -2.35 0.77
CA GLN A 92 -7.74 -1.00 0.68
C GLN A 92 -6.73 -0.12 -0.08
N PRO A 93 -7.19 0.88 -0.86
CA PRO A 93 -6.29 1.84 -1.47
C PRO A 93 -5.45 2.58 -0.42
N GLN A 94 -4.14 2.41 -0.49
CA GLN A 94 -3.16 3.08 0.35
C GLN A 94 -2.26 3.96 -0.52
N MET A 95 -1.83 5.09 0.03
CA MET A 95 -0.87 5.96 -0.65
C MET A 95 0.55 5.50 -0.42
N GLN A 96 1.41 5.61 -1.41
CA GLN A 96 2.83 5.26 -1.30
C GLN A 96 3.70 6.19 -2.14
N PRO A 97 5.02 6.23 -1.87
CA PRO A 97 5.97 6.83 -2.81
C PRO A 97 5.93 6.12 -4.16
N ARG A 98 6.35 6.85 -5.21
CA ARG A 98 6.57 6.27 -6.55
C ARG A 98 7.51 5.05 -6.45
N PRO A 99 7.29 3.96 -7.22
CA PRO A 99 8.21 2.83 -7.27
C PRO A 99 9.66 3.21 -7.55
N ASN A 100 9.91 4.21 -8.39
CA ASN A 100 11.26 4.73 -8.64
C ASN A 100 11.93 5.25 -7.35
N VAL A 101 11.19 6.00 -6.53
CA VAL A 101 11.69 6.52 -5.24
C VAL A 101 12.03 5.37 -4.30
N LEU A 102 11.21 4.32 -4.26
CA LEU A 102 11.46 3.13 -3.44
C LEU A 102 12.72 2.38 -3.92
N TYR A 103 12.87 2.20 -5.22
CA TYR A 103 14.03 1.54 -5.82
C TYR A 103 15.32 2.32 -5.55
N GLU A 104 15.30 3.63 -5.78
CA GLU A 104 16.44 4.53 -5.54
C GLU A 104 16.79 4.64 -4.06
N ALA A 105 15.79 4.67 -3.18
CA ALA A 105 16.00 4.60 -1.73
C ALA A 105 16.69 3.29 -1.33
N GLY A 106 16.29 2.15 -1.91
CA GLY A 106 16.94 0.87 -1.71
C GLY A 106 18.42 0.90 -2.09
N MET A 107 18.75 1.47 -3.25
CA MET A 107 20.14 1.64 -3.70
C MET A 107 20.94 2.57 -2.78
N ALA A 108 20.36 3.71 -2.38
CA ALA A 108 21.01 4.65 -1.45
C ALA A 108 21.30 4.00 -0.10
N MET A 109 20.34 3.25 0.45
CA MET A 109 20.50 2.53 1.71
C MET A 109 21.55 1.42 1.61
N GLY A 110 21.59 0.69 0.49
CA GLY A 110 22.59 -0.36 0.27
C GLY A 110 24.02 0.18 0.11
N ARG A 111 24.16 1.37 -0.48
CA ARG A 111 25.47 1.97 -0.79
C ARG A 111 26.00 2.92 0.27
N SER A 112 25.11 3.64 0.94
CA SER A 112 25.39 4.77 1.81
C SER A 112 24.48 4.76 3.05
N PRO A 113 24.46 3.66 3.83
CA PRO A 113 23.53 3.49 4.94
C PRO A 113 23.61 4.60 5.99
N ASP A 114 24.81 5.01 6.40
CA ASP A 114 24.98 5.95 7.53
C ASP A 114 24.64 7.41 7.19
N ARG A 115 24.45 7.69 5.90
CA ARG A 115 24.22 9.04 5.36
C ARG A 115 22.98 9.13 4.47
N THR A 116 22.11 8.12 4.55
CA THR A 116 20.79 8.15 3.92
C THR A 116 19.73 8.45 4.99
N VAL A 117 19.03 9.58 4.83
CA VAL A 117 17.99 10.07 5.74
C VAL A 117 16.63 9.91 5.08
N ILE A 118 15.75 9.14 5.72
CA ILE A 118 14.38 8.93 5.24
C ILE A 118 13.48 10.01 5.81
N VAL A 119 12.71 10.67 4.93
CA VAL A 119 11.79 11.76 5.26
C VAL A 119 10.41 11.42 4.71
N GLU A 120 9.40 11.42 5.55
CA GLU A 120 7.99 11.25 5.19
C GLU A 120 7.30 12.62 5.25
N LEU A 121 6.62 12.99 4.16
CA LEU A 121 5.74 14.16 4.11
C LEU A 121 4.34 13.72 3.64
N GLY A 122 3.43 13.54 4.59
CA GLY A 122 2.12 12.96 4.36
C GLY A 122 2.01 11.52 4.87
N GLN A 123 0.80 10.96 4.72
CA GLN A 123 0.54 9.58 5.10
C GLN A 123 0.92 8.66 3.95
N VAL A 124 2.01 7.92 4.13
CA VAL A 124 2.47 6.89 3.20
C VAL A 124 2.33 5.52 3.84
N LYS A 125 2.04 4.53 3.02
CA LYS A 125 2.08 3.11 3.35
C LYS A 125 3.50 2.78 3.78
N VAL A 126 3.62 2.23 4.98
CA VAL A 126 4.87 1.72 5.50
C VAL A 126 5.01 0.29 4.99
N PHE A 127 6.10 -0.02 4.28
CA PHE A 127 6.44 -1.40 3.98
C PHE A 127 7.32 -1.96 5.11
N SER A 128 7.10 -3.22 5.45
CA SER A 128 7.63 -3.91 6.63
C SER A 128 9.17 -3.90 6.75
N ASP A 129 9.90 -3.65 5.67
CA ASP A 129 11.37 -3.75 5.67
C ASP A 129 12.10 -2.46 6.11
N ILE A 130 11.40 -1.31 6.21
CA ILE A 130 11.98 -0.09 6.82
C ILE A 130 12.02 -0.19 8.37
N HIS A 131 11.42 -1.21 9.00
CA HIS A 131 11.25 -1.29 10.45
C HIS A 131 12.54 -1.20 11.30
N GLY A 132 13.74 -1.36 10.71
CA GLY A 132 15.01 -1.10 11.38
C GLY A 132 15.49 0.36 11.38
N ARG A 133 14.85 1.26 10.64
CA ARG A 133 15.31 2.65 10.46
C ARG A 133 14.23 3.68 10.76
N HIS A 134 14.61 4.68 11.55
CA HIS A 134 13.73 5.79 11.87
C HIS A 134 13.58 6.72 10.66
N ALA A 135 12.35 7.08 10.30
CA ALA A 135 12.04 8.18 9.37
C ALA A 135 11.79 9.50 10.13
N VAL A 136 12.04 10.65 9.48
CA VAL A 136 11.56 11.96 9.96
C VAL A 136 10.18 12.18 9.35
N ARG A 137 9.15 12.26 10.18
CA ARG A 137 7.79 12.62 9.74
C ARG A 137 7.61 14.12 9.85
N LEU A 138 7.67 14.82 8.73
CA LEU A 138 7.49 16.27 8.68
C LEU A 138 6.01 16.62 8.80
N ASP A 139 5.73 17.67 9.58
CA ASP A 139 4.39 18.21 9.85
C ASP A 139 4.37 19.75 9.80
N ASN A 140 5.35 20.34 9.13
CA ASN A 140 5.66 21.77 9.08
C ASN A 140 6.14 22.40 10.40
N SER A 141 6.15 21.69 11.53
CA SER A 141 6.58 22.24 12.81
C SER A 141 8.09 22.45 12.88
N VAL A 142 8.52 23.44 13.68
CA VAL A 142 9.93 23.69 14.00
C VAL A 142 10.58 22.46 14.64
N ALA A 143 9.85 21.70 15.46
CA ALA A 143 10.35 20.50 16.10
C ALA A 143 10.77 19.42 15.08
N LYS A 144 9.97 19.20 14.04
CA LYS A 144 10.31 18.23 12.98
C LYS A 144 11.39 18.72 12.03
N ARG A 145 11.43 20.03 11.76
CA ARG A 145 12.54 20.68 11.04
C ARG A 145 13.87 20.49 11.79
N GLN A 146 13.85 20.66 13.12
CA GLN A 146 15.00 20.44 13.99
C GLN A 146 15.45 18.96 14.00
N ASP A 147 14.52 17.99 14.00
CA ASP A 147 14.85 16.56 13.87
C ASP A 147 15.59 16.29 12.54
N LEU A 148 15.04 16.76 11.41
CA LEU A 148 15.70 16.61 10.11
C LEU A 148 17.10 17.24 10.07
N ALA A 149 17.23 18.48 10.56
CA ALA A 149 18.52 19.16 10.65
C ALA A 149 19.54 18.38 11.50
N THR A 150 19.09 17.79 12.61
CA THR A 150 19.95 16.98 13.50
C THR A 150 20.42 15.71 12.81
N ARG A 151 19.54 15.03 12.06
CA ARG A 151 19.91 13.83 11.30
C ARG A 151 20.88 14.13 10.15
N LEU A 152 20.68 15.25 9.46
CA LEU A 152 21.62 15.71 8.42
C LEU A 152 22.99 16.03 9.02
N ARG A 153 23.05 16.67 10.20
CA ARG A 153 24.30 16.87 10.92
C ARG A 153 24.98 15.54 11.29
N ASN A 154 24.21 14.56 11.78
CA ASN A 154 24.73 13.22 12.09
C ASN A 154 25.24 12.48 10.84
N ALA A 155 24.65 12.75 9.67
CA ALA A 155 25.14 12.28 8.37
C ALA A 155 26.39 13.05 7.87
N GLY A 156 26.96 13.95 8.68
CA GLY A 156 28.17 14.72 8.38
C GLY A 156 27.91 16.03 7.64
N CYS A 157 26.66 16.47 7.49
CA CYS A 157 26.37 17.72 6.82
C CYS A 157 26.75 18.95 7.66
N ALA A 158 27.26 20.00 6.99
CA ALA A 158 27.58 21.29 7.60
C ALA A 158 26.31 22.15 7.81
N VAL A 159 25.41 21.67 8.68
CA VAL A 159 24.11 22.29 8.98
C VAL A 159 24.28 23.58 9.79
N LYS A 160 23.72 24.68 9.30
CA LYS A 160 23.66 25.99 9.97
C LYS A 160 22.25 26.25 10.51
N LEU A 161 22.14 26.49 11.82
CA LEU A 161 20.86 26.79 12.49
C LEU A 161 20.87 28.16 13.20
N ASP A 162 21.79 29.05 12.83
CA ASP A 162 21.82 30.40 13.37
C ASP A 162 20.60 31.20 12.91
N GLY A 163 20.01 31.97 13.83
CA GLY A 163 18.80 32.75 13.56
C GLY A 163 17.53 31.88 13.51
N THR A 164 16.45 32.47 13.00
CA THR A 164 15.11 31.86 13.02
C THR A 164 14.46 31.73 11.65
N ASP A 165 15.03 32.32 10.60
CA ASP A 165 14.43 32.32 9.24
C ASP A 165 14.19 30.89 8.71
N TRP A 166 15.04 29.93 9.11
CA TRP A 166 14.89 28.52 8.73
C TRP A 166 13.66 27.83 9.36
N HIS A 167 13.07 28.40 10.42
CA HIS A 167 11.89 27.84 11.09
C HIS A 167 10.69 27.74 10.16
N GLU A 168 10.59 28.63 9.17
CA GLU A 168 9.44 28.73 8.25
C GLU A 168 9.85 28.53 6.78
N ALA A 169 11.15 28.34 6.51
CA ALA A 169 11.66 28.22 5.15
C ALA A 169 11.12 26.97 4.43
N GLY A 170 10.44 27.18 3.31
CA GLY A 170 9.83 26.13 2.51
C GLY A 170 8.54 25.58 3.13
N ASP A 171 7.54 25.29 2.30
CA ASP A 171 6.29 24.67 2.77
C ASP A 171 6.51 23.16 3.00
N LEU A 172 6.53 22.76 4.27
CA LEU A 172 6.64 21.36 4.69
C LEU A 172 5.33 20.86 5.29
N THR A 173 4.20 21.39 4.81
CA THR A 173 2.87 20.92 5.18
C THR A 173 2.58 19.58 4.50
N PRO A 174 2.18 18.54 5.26
CA PRO A 174 1.75 17.28 4.69
C PRO A 174 0.66 17.47 3.63
N PRO A 175 0.78 16.85 2.44
CA PRO A 175 -0.29 16.87 1.46
C PRO A 175 -1.56 16.26 2.06
N ARG A 176 -2.71 16.81 1.65
CA ARG A 176 -4.01 16.28 2.10
C ARG A 176 -4.15 14.82 1.66
N PRO A 177 -4.80 13.97 2.48
CA PRO A 177 -5.18 12.65 2.04
C PRO A 177 -5.95 12.74 0.71
N PRO A 178 -5.68 11.81 -0.22
CA PRO A 178 -6.38 11.77 -1.50
C PRO A 178 -7.89 11.53 -1.29
N GLY A 179 -8.69 11.86 -2.30
CA GLY A 179 -10.15 11.70 -2.23
C GLY A 179 -10.88 12.86 -1.56
N GLY A 180 -10.19 13.86 -1.00
CA GLY A 180 -10.84 15.08 -0.49
C GLY A 180 -11.85 14.83 0.63
N GLY A 181 -11.63 13.78 1.44
CA GLY A 181 -12.56 13.32 2.47
C GLY A 181 -13.54 12.22 1.98
N LEU A 182 -13.52 11.89 0.69
CA LEU A 182 -14.24 10.75 0.14
C LEU A 182 -13.34 9.51 0.10
N PRO A 183 -13.92 8.30 0.22
CA PRO A 183 -13.17 7.06 0.03
C PRO A 183 -12.54 7.01 -1.36
N LEU A 184 -11.28 6.59 -1.43
CA LEU A 184 -10.66 6.24 -2.71
C LEU A 184 -11.45 5.07 -3.30
N GLY A 185 -12.03 5.28 -4.49
CA GLY A 185 -12.79 4.25 -5.18
C GLY A 185 -11.96 2.99 -5.42
N ARG A 186 -12.59 1.82 -5.31
CA ARG A 186 -11.95 0.54 -5.64
C ARG A 186 -11.81 0.43 -7.16
N LYS A 187 -10.64 0.00 -7.64
CA LYS A 187 -10.42 -0.22 -9.08
C LYS A 187 -11.34 -1.37 -9.56
N LEU A 188 -12.08 -1.13 -10.64
CA LEU A 188 -12.88 -2.16 -11.30
C LEU A 188 -12.06 -2.87 -12.39
N PRO A 189 -12.24 -4.19 -12.58
CA PRO A 189 -13.09 -5.07 -11.79
C PRO A 189 -12.47 -5.35 -10.42
N SER A 190 -13.23 -5.10 -9.34
CA SER A 190 -12.89 -5.69 -8.05
C SER A 190 -13.09 -7.18 -8.22
N SER A 191 -12.00 -7.92 -8.33
CA SER A 191 -12.07 -9.36 -8.39
C SER A 191 -12.82 -9.80 -7.14
N GLN A 192 -13.93 -10.52 -7.23
CA GLN A 192 -14.60 -11.05 -6.04
C GLN A 192 -13.78 -12.21 -5.45
N SER A 193 -12.47 -12.02 -5.32
CA SER A 193 -11.43 -13.04 -5.22
C SER A 193 -10.86 -13.11 -3.81
N SER A 194 -11.73 -13.30 -2.82
CA SER A 194 -11.26 -14.00 -1.62
C SER A 194 -10.71 -15.39 -1.95
N GLY A 195 -10.82 -15.89 -3.19
CA GLY A 195 -10.45 -17.24 -3.62
C GLY A 195 -11.36 -18.31 -3.00
N LEU A 196 -12.20 -17.91 -2.05
CA LEU A 196 -13.12 -18.77 -1.36
C LEU A 196 -14.36 -18.98 -2.22
N PRO A 197 -14.85 -20.23 -2.30
CA PRO A 197 -16.15 -20.49 -2.89
C PRO A 197 -17.24 -19.69 -2.18
N ARG A 198 -18.25 -19.26 -2.92
CA ARG A 198 -19.42 -18.55 -2.37
C ARG A 198 -20.66 -19.32 -2.74
N LEU A 199 -21.34 -19.87 -1.76
CA LEU A 199 -22.54 -20.65 -1.97
C LEU A 199 -23.78 -19.79 -1.73
N ALA A 200 -24.77 -19.90 -2.62
CA ALA A 200 -26.12 -19.42 -2.38
C ALA A 200 -27.10 -20.58 -2.47
N ALA A 201 -27.97 -20.73 -1.49
CA ALA A 201 -29.07 -21.67 -1.52
C ALA A 201 -30.37 -20.95 -1.87
N ARG A 202 -31.17 -21.53 -2.76
CA ARG A 202 -32.52 -21.04 -3.09
C ARG A 202 -33.53 -22.16 -2.95
N LEU A 203 -34.65 -21.89 -2.28
CA LEU A 203 -35.79 -22.79 -2.28
C LEU A 203 -36.58 -22.60 -3.59
N HIS A 204 -36.85 -23.70 -4.28
CA HIS A 204 -37.68 -23.77 -5.45
C HIS A 204 -38.94 -24.56 -5.12
N GLU A 205 -40.04 -23.83 -4.90
CA GLU A 205 -41.33 -24.44 -4.60
C GLU A 205 -41.93 -25.06 -5.88
N ARG A 206 -42.11 -26.38 -5.89
CA ARG A 206 -42.86 -27.06 -6.95
C ARG A 206 -44.34 -26.98 -6.60
N GLY A 207 -45.14 -26.27 -7.38
CA GLY A 207 -46.58 -26.14 -7.14
C GLY A 207 -47.30 -27.49 -6.99
N GLY A 208 -48.25 -27.57 -6.05
CA GLY A 208 -49.05 -28.76 -5.72
C GLY A 208 -48.50 -29.57 -4.52
N ASN A 209 -48.91 -30.83 -4.38
CA ASN A 209 -48.46 -31.78 -3.34
C ASN A 209 -47.01 -32.29 -3.55
N LYS A 210 -46.15 -31.52 -4.24
CA LYS A 210 -44.78 -31.91 -4.56
C LYS A 210 -43.81 -31.22 -3.61
N LEU A 211 -42.76 -31.94 -3.24
CA LEU A 211 -41.69 -31.43 -2.39
C LEU A 211 -40.95 -30.29 -3.11
N SER A 212 -40.50 -29.31 -2.33
CA SER A 212 -39.68 -28.19 -2.83
C SER A 212 -38.24 -28.64 -3.02
N ASP A 213 -37.49 -28.00 -3.92
CA ASP A 213 -36.05 -28.28 -4.08
C ASP A 213 -35.23 -27.15 -3.45
N VAL A 214 -34.15 -27.47 -2.74
CA VAL A 214 -33.10 -26.53 -2.35
C VAL A 214 -31.99 -26.60 -3.39
N ILE A 215 -31.79 -25.52 -4.13
CA ILE A 215 -30.74 -25.40 -5.14
C ILE A 215 -29.57 -24.62 -4.56
N VAL A 216 -28.43 -25.29 -4.41
CA VAL A 216 -27.17 -24.68 -3.96
C VAL A 216 -26.34 -24.34 -5.19
N THR A 217 -25.90 -23.08 -5.31
CA THR A 217 -25.09 -22.58 -6.44
C THR A 217 -23.78 -22.01 -5.95
N ASN A 218 -22.67 -22.40 -6.60
CA ASN A 218 -21.36 -21.80 -6.36
C ASN A 218 -21.17 -20.55 -7.23
N HIS A 219 -21.29 -19.36 -6.63
CA HIS A 219 -21.03 -18.05 -7.23
C HIS A 219 -19.59 -17.55 -6.99
N GLY A 220 -18.77 -18.29 -6.25
CA GLY A 220 -17.37 -17.93 -5.97
C GLY A 220 -16.41 -18.41 -7.07
N PRO A 221 -15.19 -17.87 -7.11
CA PRO A 221 -14.10 -18.53 -7.81
C PRO A 221 -13.77 -19.88 -7.14
N GLY A 222 -13.25 -20.84 -7.90
CA GLY A 222 -12.81 -22.14 -7.39
C GLY A 222 -13.91 -23.21 -7.30
N THR A 223 -13.48 -24.45 -7.01
CA THR A 223 -14.36 -25.60 -6.80
C THR A 223 -14.60 -25.79 -5.30
N VAL A 224 -15.85 -26.02 -4.89
CA VAL A 224 -16.15 -26.60 -3.57
C VAL A 224 -15.96 -28.11 -3.64
N TYR A 225 -15.21 -28.68 -2.72
CA TYR A 225 -15.08 -30.13 -2.57
C TYR A 225 -15.84 -30.58 -1.33
N GLU A 226 -16.36 -31.80 -1.35
CA GLU A 226 -17.04 -32.43 -0.22
C GLU A 226 -18.17 -31.58 0.39
N LEU A 227 -19.01 -30.99 -0.46
CA LEU A 227 -20.14 -30.19 0.03
C LEU A 227 -21.16 -31.11 0.71
N MET A 228 -21.36 -30.88 2.01
CA MET A 228 -22.39 -31.53 2.81
C MET A 228 -23.58 -30.60 3.03
N ALA A 229 -24.77 -31.20 3.15
CA ALA A 229 -25.99 -30.51 3.53
C ALA A 229 -26.65 -31.33 4.64
N GLU A 230 -26.85 -30.71 5.80
CA GLU A 230 -27.51 -31.31 6.95
C GLU A 230 -28.75 -30.47 7.31
N PRO A 231 -29.88 -31.11 7.66
CA PRO A 231 -31.03 -30.40 8.19
C PRO A 231 -30.67 -29.74 9.52
N ILE A 232 -31.25 -28.56 9.77
CA ILE A 232 -31.05 -27.84 11.03
C ILE A 232 -31.81 -28.53 12.18
N ASP A 233 -32.97 -29.10 11.86
CA ASP A 233 -33.77 -29.90 12.79
C ASP A 233 -33.44 -31.39 12.59
N PRO A 234 -33.02 -32.14 13.63
CA PRO A 234 -32.75 -33.57 13.52
C PRO A 234 -33.98 -34.41 13.12
N ASP A 235 -35.20 -33.88 13.29
CA ASP A 235 -36.44 -34.55 12.88
C ASP A 235 -36.76 -34.36 11.37
N ASP A 236 -36.07 -33.44 10.68
CA ASP A 236 -36.22 -33.22 9.25
C ASP A 236 -35.40 -34.23 8.43
N MET A 237 -36.04 -34.88 7.45
CA MET A 237 -35.36 -35.83 6.55
C MET A 237 -34.96 -35.14 5.24
N LEU A 238 -33.66 -35.07 4.95
CA LEU A 238 -33.17 -34.66 3.64
C LEU A 238 -33.06 -35.88 2.72
N ARG A 239 -33.83 -35.95 1.62
CA ARG A 239 -33.54 -36.89 0.52
C ARG A 239 -32.88 -36.10 -0.60
N SER A 240 -31.55 -36.15 -0.64
CA SER A 240 -30.80 -35.58 -1.74
C SER A 240 -31.12 -36.33 -3.05
N SER A 241 -31.35 -35.61 -4.14
CA SER A 241 -31.45 -36.22 -5.48
C SER A 241 -30.09 -36.68 -6.02
N ASP A 242 -29.00 -36.12 -5.47
CA ASP A 242 -27.60 -36.48 -5.77
C ASP A 242 -26.92 -37.10 -4.52
N GLU A 243 -25.93 -37.97 -4.66
CA GLU A 243 -25.20 -38.50 -3.49
C GLU A 243 -24.50 -37.36 -2.73
N LEU A 244 -24.83 -37.22 -1.44
CA LEU A 244 -24.08 -36.38 -0.51
C LEU A 244 -22.98 -37.24 0.15
N PRO A 245 -21.77 -36.71 0.38
CA PRO A 245 -21.32 -35.35 0.03
C PRO A 245 -21.17 -35.15 -1.48
N VAL A 246 -21.46 -33.95 -1.98
CA VAL A 246 -21.17 -33.61 -3.38
C VAL A 246 -19.65 -33.53 -3.54
N PRO A 247 -19.01 -34.40 -4.34
CA PRO A 247 -17.56 -34.49 -4.39
C PRO A 247 -16.89 -33.22 -4.91
N GLN A 248 -17.53 -32.56 -5.88
CA GLN A 248 -17.04 -31.33 -6.49
C GLN A 248 -18.21 -30.49 -7.04
N LEU A 249 -18.27 -29.22 -6.65
CA LEU A 249 -19.15 -28.19 -7.21
C LEU A 249 -18.31 -27.04 -7.80
N PRO A 250 -18.03 -27.07 -9.12
CA PRO A 250 -17.25 -26.03 -9.80
C PRO A 250 -17.93 -24.66 -9.77
N ALA A 251 -17.15 -23.60 -9.98
CA ALA A 251 -17.67 -22.24 -10.12
C ALA A 251 -18.75 -22.15 -11.23
N GLY A 252 -19.87 -21.50 -10.90
CA GLY A 252 -21.01 -21.33 -11.80
C GLY A 252 -21.92 -22.56 -11.94
N LYS A 253 -21.67 -23.63 -11.18
CA LYS A 253 -22.53 -24.81 -11.15
C LYS A 253 -23.48 -24.81 -9.95
N SER A 254 -24.55 -25.57 -10.10
CA SER A 254 -25.59 -25.75 -9.09
C SER A 254 -25.86 -27.23 -8.84
N VAL A 255 -26.26 -27.56 -7.62
CA VAL A 255 -26.73 -28.89 -7.20
C VAL A 255 -28.09 -28.74 -6.50
N GLY A 256 -28.97 -29.73 -6.67
CA GLY A 256 -30.31 -29.71 -6.09
C GLY A 256 -30.48 -30.77 -5.00
N HIS A 257 -31.18 -30.43 -3.92
CA HIS A 257 -31.56 -31.35 -2.84
C HIS A 257 -33.06 -31.24 -2.57
N VAL A 258 -33.74 -32.34 -2.23
CA VAL A 258 -35.18 -32.34 -1.93
C VAL A 258 -35.39 -32.54 -0.42
N PRO A 259 -35.82 -31.54 0.35
CA PRO A 259 -36.26 -31.75 1.72
C PRO A 259 -37.58 -32.52 1.72
N LEU A 260 -37.67 -33.64 2.44
CA LEU A 260 -38.95 -34.29 2.71
C LEU A 260 -39.57 -33.57 3.92
N SER A 261 -40.55 -32.70 3.70
CA SER A 261 -41.25 -32.08 4.83
C SER A 261 -42.16 -33.10 5.53
N GLY A 262 -41.97 -33.23 6.84
CA GLY A 262 -43.02 -33.65 7.76
C GLY A 262 -43.78 -32.42 8.25
N GLY A 263 -44.89 -32.07 7.61
CA GLY A 263 -45.92 -31.21 8.19
C GLY A 263 -45.65 -29.70 8.21
N VAL A 264 -46.61 -28.95 7.65
CA VAL A 264 -46.68 -27.49 7.69
C VAL A 264 -46.77 -26.99 9.14
N SER A 265 -45.89 -26.07 9.53
CA SER A 265 -46.17 -25.10 10.60
C SER A 265 -45.52 -23.76 10.26
N GLN A 266 -46.36 -22.76 10.00
CA GLN A 266 -45.98 -21.37 9.78
C GLN A 266 -45.28 -20.81 11.02
N HIS A 267 -44.03 -20.34 10.90
CA HIS A 267 -43.54 -19.29 11.79
C HIS A 267 -42.68 -18.25 11.05
N ARG A 268 -42.85 -17.03 11.55
CA ARG A 268 -42.47 -15.73 10.96
C ARG A 268 -40.99 -15.61 10.60
N ALA A 269 -40.77 -14.78 9.57
CA ALA A 269 -39.52 -14.16 9.22
C ALA A 269 -38.78 -13.60 10.45
N GLY A 270 -37.59 -14.15 10.69
CA GLY A 270 -36.53 -13.63 11.53
C GLY A 270 -35.24 -13.61 10.71
N GLN A 271 -34.63 -12.45 10.64
CA GLN A 271 -33.44 -12.09 9.87
C GLN A 271 -32.16 -12.70 10.52
N LEU A 272 -31.07 -12.78 9.73
CA LEU A 272 -29.63 -12.96 10.13
C LEU A 272 -29.15 -14.43 10.20
N PHE A 273 -27.95 -14.85 9.77
CA PHE A 273 -26.71 -14.19 9.32
C PHE A 273 -26.17 -14.86 8.04
#